data_AF-A0A1G3MBB8-F1
#
_entry.id   AF-A0A1G3MBB8-F1
#
_cell.length_a   1.000
_cell.length_b   1.000
_cell.length_c   1.000
_cell.angle_alpha   90.00
_cell.angle_beta   90.00
_cell.angle_gamma   90.00
#
_symmetry.space_group_name_H-M   'P 1'
#
loop_
_entity.id
_entity.type
_entity.pdbx_description
1 polymer ?
#
loop_
_entity_poly.entity_id
_entity_poly.type
_entity_poly.pdbx_seq_one_letter_code
_entity_poly.pdbx_strand_id
1 'polypeptide(L)'
;MAFSDKDKALLKAVQDKLRVTKVVCTRAIKTKNGDFFVGFSAAWDTVQEDAGGMGADMVDALGDGEAALAADTCGMTVREAKLAAYILGRMTDLQAQDNALAGGGISASEHAVAQTAVKRNYMKLMADALAVDAAKQTNGST
;
A
#
# COMPACT_ATOMS: atom_id res chain seq x y z
N MET A 1 -15.13 7.10 -11.90
CA MET A 1 -13.82 7.23 -12.57
C MET A 1 -13.35 5.84 -12.91
N ALA A 2 -13.14 5.55 -14.18
CA ALA A 2 -12.58 4.28 -14.62
C ALA A 2 -11.07 4.46 -14.78
N PHE A 3 -10.28 3.59 -14.15
CA PHE A 3 -8.83 3.55 -14.36
C PHE A 3 -8.51 3.04 -15.77
N SER A 4 -7.46 3.58 -16.38
CA SER A 4 -6.92 3.01 -17.61
C SER A 4 -6.34 1.62 -17.34
N ASP A 5 -6.14 0.80 -18.37
CA ASP A 5 -5.56 -0.54 -18.19
C ASP A 5 -4.11 -0.49 -17.68
N LYS A 6 -3.37 0.57 -18.06
CA LYS A 6 -2.03 0.85 -17.51
C LYS A 6 -2.08 1.16 -16.01
N ASP A 7 -3.05 1.97 -15.58
CA ASP A 7 -3.22 2.30 -14.16
C ASP A 7 -3.61 1.07 -13.33
N LYS A 8 -4.50 0.23 -13.86
CA LYS A 8 -4.87 -1.04 -13.20
C LYS A 8 -3.66 -1.96 -13.07
N ALA A 9 -2.83 -2.07 -14.11
CA ALA A 9 -1.62 -2.89 -14.08
C ALA A 9 -0.63 -2.37 -13.02
N LEU A 10 -0.44 -1.05 -12.91
CA LEU A 10 0.42 -0.46 -11.89
C LEU A 10 -0.13 -0.70 -10.48
N LEU A 11 -1.42 -0.44 -10.25
CA LEU A 11 -2.05 -0.69 -8.95
C LEU A 11 -1.90 -2.16 -8.53
N LYS A 12 -2.08 -3.08 -9.49
CA LYS A 12 -1.87 -4.52 -9.26
C LYS A 12 -0.41 -4.83 -8.91
N ALA A 13 0.55 -4.31 -9.67
CA ALA A 13 1.97 -4.52 -9.39
C ALA A 13 2.38 -4.00 -8.02
N VAL A 14 1.87 -2.84 -7.60
CA VAL A 14 2.11 -2.28 -6.26
C VAL A 14 1.49 -3.17 -5.18
N GLN A 15 0.26 -3.63 -5.40
CA GLN A 15 -0.40 -4.52 -4.45
C GLN A 15 0.34 -5.87 -4.32
N ASP A 16 0.79 -6.45 -5.42
CA ASP A 16 1.48 -7.74 -5.44
C ASP A 16 2.84 -7.69 -4.70
N LYS A 17 3.48 -6.51 -4.65
CA LYS A 17 4.72 -6.26 -3.88
C LYS A 17 4.50 -5.92 -2.41
N LEU A 18 3.25 -5.72 -1.96
CA LEU A 18 2.94 -5.47 -0.55
C LEU A 18 2.74 -6.79 0.19
N ARG A 19 3.56 -7.02 1.22
CA ARG A 19 3.43 -8.18 2.12
C ARG A 19 3.02 -7.70 3.50
N VAL A 20 1.81 -8.00 3.94
CA VAL A 20 1.38 -7.72 5.32
C VAL A 20 2.17 -8.64 6.26
N THR A 21 3.02 -8.07 7.11
CA THR A 21 3.90 -8.81 8.02
C THR A 21 3.31 -8.95 9.42
N LYS A 22 2.46 -8.00 9.81
CA LYS A 22 1.70 -8.08 11.06
C LYS A 22 0.37 -7.37 10.93
N VAL A 23 -0.61 -7.91 11.65
CA VAL A 23 -1.87 -7.23 11.94
C VAL A 23 -1.74 -6.68 13.36
N VAL A 24 -1.85 -5.37 13.50
CA VAL A 24 -1.77 -4.60 14.74
C VAL A 24 -3.07 -3.83 14.96
N CYS A 25 -3.20 -3.07 16.04
CA CYS A 25 -4.38 -2.27 16.35
C CYS A 25 -4.02 -0.78 16.29
N THR A 26 -4.17 -0.09 15.14
CA THR A 26 -3.74 1.32 14.99
C THR A 26 -4.80 2.32 14.50
N ARG A 27 -5.96 1.86 14.02
CA ARG A 27 -7.11 2.71 13.65
C ARG A 27 -8.31 2.37 14.50
N ALA A 28 -8.90 3.38 15.12
CA ALA A 28 -10.06 3.25 15.98
C ALA A 28 -11.35 3.71 15.28
N ILE A 29 -12.41 2.92 15.34
CA ILE A 29 -13.77 3.40 15.13
C ILE A 29 -14.39 3.61 16.50
N LYS A 30 -14.68 4.88 16.80
CA LYS A 30 -15.39 5.25 18.03
C LYS A 30 -16.88 4.99 17.87
N THR A 31 -17.45 4.18 18.74
CA THR A 31 -18.89 3.91 18.79
C THR A 31 -19.42 4.11 20.20
N LYS A 32 -20.75 4.13 20.36
CA LYS A 32 -21.38 4.18 21.69
C LYS A 32 -21.12 2.91 22.52
N ASN A 33 -20.79 1.80 21.87
CA ASN A 33 -20.59 0.49 22.50
C ASN A 33 -19.09 0.14 22.69
N GLY A 34 -18.19 1.08 22.44
CA GLY A 34 -16.75 0.90 22.57
C GLY A 34 -15.97 1.30 21.31
N ASP A 35 -14.65 1.24 21.42
CA ASP A 35 -13.71 1.56 20.34
C ASP A 35 -13.21 0.27 19.67
N PHE A 36 -13.24 0.21 18.34
CA PHE A 36 -12.78 -0.94 17.56
C PHE A 36 -11.49 -0.63 16.82
N PHE A 37 -10.46 -1.48 16.98
CA PHE A 37 -9.12 -1.18 16.49
C PHE A 37 -8.62 -2.14 15.40
N VAL A 38 -8.02 -1.59 14.32
CA VAL A 38 -7.31 -2.37 13.27
C VAL A 38 -6.12 -1.60 12.71
N GLY A 39 -5.05 -2.28 12.39
CA GLY A 39 -3.84 -1.75 11.79
C GLY A 39 -3.13 -2.85 11.03
N PHE A 40 -2.54 -2.52 9.89
CA PHE A 40 -1.64 -3.43 9.20
C PHE A 40 -0.24 -2.82 9.23
N SER A 41 0.78 -3.65 9.41
CA SER A 41 2.12 -3.29 8.97
C SER A 41 2.49 -4.19 7.82
N ALA A 42 3.01 -3.57 6.77
CA ALA A 42 3.41 -4.25 5.57
C ALA A 42 4.90 -3.98 5.33
N ALA A 43 5.60 -5.00 4.87
CA ALA A 43 6.88 -4.87 4.21
C ALA A 43 6.63 -4.76 2.71
N TRP A 44 7.48 -3.99 2.04
CA TRP A 44 7.60 -4.06 0.60
C TRP A 44 8.50 -5.26 0.26
N ASP A 45 8.28 -5.88 -0.91
CA ASP A 45 9.12 -6.97 -1.39
C ASP A 45 10.53 -6.45 -1.72
N THR A 46 11.32 -6.32 -0.66
CA THR A 46 12.73 -5.95 -0.67
C THR A 46 13.49 -7.15 -0.18
N VAL A 47 14.42 -7.67 -0.97
CA VAL A 47 15.52 -8.45 -0.42
C VAL A 47 16.35 -7.43 0.36
N GLN A 48 16.07 -7.28 1.65
CA GLN A 48 17.07 -6.65 2.51
C GLN A 48 18.18 -7.67 2.64
N GLU A 49 19.20 -7.53 1.80
CA GLU A 49 20.55 -8.05 2.05
C GLU A 49 21.11 -7.32 3.30
N ASP A 50 20.46 -7.46 4.46
CA ASP A 50 21.10 -7.24 5.74
C ASP A 50 21.93 -8.48 6.05
N ALA A 51 22.94 -8.71 5.20
CA ALA A 51 24.05 -9.60 5.49
C ALA A 51 24.96 -8.94 6.53
N GLY A 52 24.41 -8.60 7.70
CA GLY A 52 25.17 -8.37 8.93
C GLY A 52 25.43 -9.68 9.72
N GLY A 53 25.04 -10.83 9.17
CA GLY A 53 25.36 -12.15 9.70
C GLY A 53 26.74 -12.63 9.23
N MET A 54 27.48 -13.34 10.09
CA MET A 54 28.80 -13.89 9.80
C MET A 54 28.86 -14.59 8.43
N GLY A 55 29.51 -13.95 7.45
CA GLY A 55 29.62 -14.45 6.08
C GLY A 55 29.78 -13.38 5.00
N ALA A 56 29.58 -12.10 5.31
CA ALA A 56 29.65 -10.98 4.36
C ALA A 56 31.02 -10.75 3.69
N ASP A 57 32.07 -11.45 4.12
CA ASP A 57 33.44 -11.32 3.58
C ASP A 57 33.73 -12.31 2.42
N MET A 58 32.73 -13.07 1.95
CA MET A 58 32.93 -14.07 0.88
C MET A 58 32.28 -13.74 -0.48
N VAL A 59 31.60 -12.61 -0.63
CA VAL A 59 30.83 -12.29 -1.86
C VAL A 59 31.56 -11.31 -2.80
N ASP A 60 32.84 -11.02 -2.57
CA ASP A 60 33.62 -10.09 -3.41
C ASP A 60 34.27 -10.76 -4.66
N ALA A 61 33.87 -11.99 -5.03
CA ALA A 61 34.64 -12.82 -5.97
C ALA A 61 33.93 -13.23 -7.28
N LEU A 62 32.74 -12.76 -7.62
CA LEU A 62 32.10 -13.12 -8.89
C LEU A 62 31.36 -11.94 -9.55
N GLY A 63 32.09 -11.26 -10.45
CA GLY A 63 31.65 -10.81 -11.78
C GLY A 63 30.35 -10.02 -11.95
N ASP A 64 30.48 -8.82 -12.53
CA ASP A 64 29.44 -7.99 -13.15
C ASP A 64 28.58 -7.11 -12.21
N GLY A 65 29.28 -6.34 -11.38
CA GLY A 65 28.74 -5.42 -10.36
C GLY A 65 28.04 -4.13 -10.83
N GLU A 66 27.48 -4.04 -12.04
CA GLU A 66 26.71 -2.85 -12.45
C GLU A 66 25.34 -3.19 -13.06
N ALA A 67 25.21 -4.32 -13.77
CA ALA A 67 23.92 -4.77 -14.32
C ALA A 67 23.03 -5.48 -13.29
N ALA A 68 23.62 -6.13 -12.28
CA ALA A 68 22.88 -6.80 -11.21
C ALA A 68 22.26 -5.79 -10.22
N LEU A 69 22.97 -4.71 -9.90
CA LEU A 69 22.47 -3.65 -9.00
C LEU A 69 21.29 -2.86 -9.58
N ALA A 70 21.19 -2.75 -10.92
CA ALA A 70 20.06 -2.09 -11.58
C ALA A 70 18.79 -2.97 -11.63
N ALA A 71 18.93 -4.30 -11.61
CA ALA A 71 17.81 -5.23 -11.44
C ALA A 71 17.33 -5.32 -9.98
N ASP A 72 18.14 -4.82 -9.04
CA ASP A 72 18.00 -4.94 -7.59
C ASP A 72 17.69 -3.61 -6.89
N THR A 73 17.11 -2.64 -7.60
CA THR A 73 16.48 -1.51 -6.92
C THR A 73 15.18 -2.01 -6.26
N CYS A 74 15.32 -2.69 -5.13
CA CYS A 74 14.28 -3.02 -4.14
C CYS A 74 13.70 -1.75 -3.47
N GLY A 75 13.58 -0.66 -4.24
CA GLY A 75 13.06 0.63 -3.80
C GLY A 75 11.64 0.83 -4.30
N MET A 76 10.93 1.73 -3.63
CA MET A 76 9.63 2.20 -4.07
C MET A 76 9.79 3.61 -4.60
N THR A 77 9.31 3.88 -5.82
CA THR A 77 9.18 5.28 -6.25
C THR A 77 8.23 6.02 -5.32
N VAL A 78 8.37 7.35 -5.19
CA VAL A 78 7.45 8.16 -4.37
C VAL A 78 5.99 7.97 -4.79
N ARG A 79 5.75 7.72 -6.08
CA ARG A 79 4.42 7.39 -6.62
C ARG A 79 3.91 6.06 -6.09
N GLU A 80 4.70 5.00 -6.24
CA GLU A 80 4.34 3.68 -5.72
C GLU A 80 4.14 3.71 -4.21
N ALA A 81 4.93 4.49 -3.46
CA ALA A 81 4.79 4.67 -2.01
C ALA A 81 3.45 5.26 -1.61
N LYS A 82 2.99 6.29 -2.34
CA LYS A 82 1.65 6.87 -2.14
C LYS A 82 0.55 5.86 -2.47
N LEU A 83 0.67 5.17 -3.60
CA LEU A 83 -0.31 4.15 -4.00
C LEU A 83 -0.38 3.00 -2.98
N ALA A 84 0.77 2.51 -2.53
CA ALA A 84 0.88 1.49 -1.50
C ALA A 84 0.22 1.93 -0.19
N ALA A 85 0.47 3.16 0.25
CA ALA A 85 -0.16 3.74 1.44
C ALA A 85 -1.68 3.83 1.30
N TYR A 86 -2.20 4.21 0.14
CA TYR A 86 -3.65 4.27 -0.11
C TYR A 86 -4.29 2.87 -0.18
N ILE A 87 -3.63 1.90 -0.80
CA ILE A 87 -4.09 0.51 -0.86
C ILE A 87 -4.17 -0.06 0.57
N LEU A 88 -3.09 0.04 1.33
CA LEU A 88 -3.01 -0.47 2.70
C LEU A 88 -3.99 0.26 3.64
N GLY A 89 -4.08 1.59 3.51
CA GLY A 89 -5.02 2.41 4.27
C GLY A 89 -6.47 2.02 4.01
N ARG A 90 -6.84 1.81 2.74
CA ARG A 90 -8.18 1.32 2.38
C ARG A 90 -8.49 -0.03 3.01
N MET A 91 -7.56 -0.98 2.97
CA MET A 91 -7.75 -2.31 3.59
C MET A 91 -7.95 -2.19 5.09
N THR A 92 -7.12 -1.38 5.75
CA THR A 92 -7.19 -1.13 7.20
C THR A 92 -8.55 -0.54 7.59
N ASP A 93 -9.01 0.47 6.87
CA ASP A 93 -10.26 1.18 7.19
C ASP A 93 -11.49 0.30 6.94
N LEU A 94 -11.49 -0.51 5.86
CA LEU A 94 -12.57 -1.47 5.60
C LEU A 94 -12.63 -2.54 6.70
N GLN A 95 -11.48 -3.10 7.07
CA GLN A 95 -11.43 -4.12 8.13
C GLN A 95 -11.85 -3.55 9.50
N ALA A 96 -11.53 -2.29 9.79
CA ALA A 96 -12.01 -1.64 11.00
C ALA A 96 -13.55 -1.59 11.03
N GLN A 97 -14.19 -1.23 9.90
CA GLN A 97 -15.65 -1.22 9.78
C GLN A 97 -16.24 -2.62 9.96
N ASP A 98 -15.60 -3.64 9.38
CA ASP A 98 -16.02 -5.03 9.52
C ASP A 98 -15.95 -5.50 10.98
N ASN A 99 -14.88 -5.13 11.71
CA ASN A 99 -14.77 -5.43 13.14
C ASN A 99 -15.82 -4.69 13.97
N ALA A 100 -16.13 -3.43 13.66
CA ALA A 100 -17.16 -2.67 14.35
C ALA A 100 -18.56 -3.26 14.12
N LEU A 101 -18.86 -3.72 12.90
CA LEU A 101 -20.12 -4.42 12.61
C LEU A 101 -20.17 -5.76 13.34
N ALA A 102 -19.12 -6.57 13.24
CA ALA A 102 -19.04 -7.88 13.87
C ALA A 102 -19.16 -7.82 15.39
N GLY A 103 -18.60 -6.77 16.01
CA GLY A 103 -18.72 -6.52 17.44
C GLY A 103 -20.03 -5.86 17.88
N GLY A 104 -20.97 -5.59 16.97
CA GLY A 104 -22.24 -4.92 17.28
C GLY A 104 -22.08 -3.44 17.67
N GLY A 105 -20.97 -2.81 17.32
CA GLY A 105 -20.69 -1.40 17.58
C GLY A 105 -21.44 -0.44 16.65
N ILE A 106 -21.74 -0.89 15.44
CA ILE A 106 -22.49 -0.14 14.41
C ILE A 106 -23.57 -1.02 13.78
N SER A 107 -24.60 -0.39 13.23
CA SER A 107 -25.65 -1.07 12.47
C SER A 107 -25.20 -1.45 11.06
N ALA A 108 -25.89 -2.40 10.43
CA ALA A 108 -25.60 -2.83 9.06
C ALA A 108 -25.78 -1.70 8.03
N SER A 109 -26.71 -0.77 8.27
CA SER A 109 -26.93 0.38 7.38
C SER A 109 -25.77 1.39 7.49
N GLU A 110 -25.31 1.70 8.70
CA GLU A 110 -24.13 2.56 8.93
C GLU A 110 -22.87 1.96 8.31
N HIS A 111 -22.67 0.65 8.48
CA HIS A 111 -21.56 -0.09 7.87
C HIS A 111 -21.57 0.00 6.34
N ALA A 112 -22.71 -0.23 5.70
CA ALA A 112 -22.83 -0.17 4.24
C ALA A 112 -22.51 1.24 3.68
N VAL A 113 -22.99 2.28 4.36
CA VAL A 113 -22.70 3.68 4.00
C VAL A 113 -21.21 3.99 4.18
N ALA A 114 -20.63 3.60 5.31
CA ALA A 114 -19.22 3.83 5.63
C ALA A 114 -18.29 3.11 4.65
N GLN A 115 -18.54 1.84 4.35
CA GLN A 115 -17.77 1.08 3.35
C GLN A 115 -17.79 1.75 1.97
N THR A 116 -18.96 2.22 1.54
CA THR A 116 -19.11 2.90 0.25
C THR A 116 -18.30 4.20 0.22
N ALA A 117 -18.35 4.99 1.29
CA ALA A 117 -17.58 6.21 1.42
C ALA A 117 -16.06 5.95 1.42
N VAL A 118 -15.58 4.97 2.20
CA VAL A 118 -14.16 4.57 2.25
C VAL A 118 -13.68 4.16 0.86
N LYS A 119 -14.39 3.24 0.19
CA LYS A 119 -14.03 2.79 -1.17
C LYS A 119 -13.95 3.97 -2.14
N ARG A 120 -14.96 4.85 -2.15
CA ARG A 120 -15.00 6.03 -3.02
C ARG A 120 -13.84 6.99 -2.76
N ASN A 121 -13.54 7.29 -1.49
CA ASN A 121 -12.54 8.29 -1.13
C ASN A 121 -11.13 7.81 -1.49
N TYR A 122 -10.77 6.57 -1.16
CA TYR A 122 -9.46 6.03 -1.55
C TYR A 122 -9.32 5.88 -3.06
N MET A 123 -10.40 5.54 -3.79
CA MET A 123 -10.38 5.52 -5.26
C MET A 123 -10.05 6.90 -5.85
N LYS A 124 -10.57 7.98 -5.26
CA LYS A 124 -10.23 9.35 -5.67
C LYS A 124 -8.75 9.68 -5.40
N LEU A 125 -8.27 9.40 -4.19
CA LEU A 125 -6.87 9.63 -3.83
C LEU A 125 -5.89 8.87 -4.75
N MET A 126 -6.21 7.62 -5.09
CA MET A 126 -5.43 6.85 -6.06
C MET A 126 -5.49 7.47 -7.45
N ALA A 127 -6.67 7.90 -7.92
CA ALA A 127 -6.80 8.57 -9.21
C ALA A 127 -5.98 9.87 -9.28
N ASP A 128 -6.01 10.69 -8.23
CA ASP A 128 -5.25 11.93 -8.15
C ASP A 128 -3.74 11.66 -8.18
N ALA A 129 -3.27 10.64 -7.44
CA ALA A 129 -1.86 10.23 -7.46
C ALA A 129 -1.39 9.71 -8.82
N LEU A 130 -2.29 9.14 -9.62
CA LEU A 130 -1.99 8.70 -10.99
C LEU A 130 -2.01 9.89 -11.98
N ALA A 131 -2.90 10.87 -11.77
CA ALA A 131 -3.09 12.02 -12.65
C ALA A 131 -1.98 13.08 -12.54
N VAL A 132 -1.44 13.32 -11.34
CA VAL A 132 -0.39 14.35 -11.09
C VAL A 132 0.86 14.14 -11.96
N ASP A 133 1.17 12.90 -12.33
CA ASP A 133 2.35 12.59 -13.15
C ASP A 133 2.08 12.64 -14.66
N ALA A 134 0.84 12.42 -15.11
CA ALA A 134 0.50 12.63 -16.53
C ALA A 134 0.79 14.09 -16.95
N ALA A 135 0.53 15.04 -16.06
CA ALA A 135 0.84 16.46 -16.26
C ALA A 135 2.33 16.81 -16.17
N LYS A 136 3.14 16.01 -15.44
CA LYS A 136 4.60 16.20 -15.37
C LYS A 136 5.33 15.62 -16.58
N GLN A 137 4.86 14.50 -17.13
CA GLN A 137 5.45 13.88 -18.32
C GLN A 137 5.24 14.75 -19.58
N THR A 138 4.13 15.48 -19.69
CA THR A 138 3.87 16.39 -20.81
C THR A 138 4.72 17.66 -20.80
N ASN A 139 5.21 18.12 -19.65
CA ASN A 139 5.96 19.37 -19.52
C ASN A 139 7.49 19.20 -19.62
N GLY A 140 7.99 17.96 -19.71
CA GLY A 140 9.43 17.66 -19.86
C GLY A 140 9.85 17.32 -21.29
N SER A 141 8.96 17.46 -22.27
CA SER A 141 9.21 17.15 -23.68
C SER A 141 9.19 18.44 -24.52
N THR A 142 10.18 19.31 -24.34
CA THR A 142 10.50 20.45 -25.23
C THR A 142 11.98 20.69 -25.22
#